data_AF-A0A180GX21-F1
#
_entry.id   AF-A0A180GX21-F1
#
_cell.length_a   1.000
_cell.length_b   1.000
_cell.length_c   1.000
_cell.angle_alpha   90.00
_cell.angle_beta   90.00
_cell.angle_gamma   90.00
#
_symmetry.space_group_name_H-M   'P 1'
#
loop_
_entity.id
_entity.type
_entity.pdbx_description
1 polymer ?
#
loop_
_entity_poly.entity_id
_entity_poly.type
_entity_poly.pdbx_seq_one_letter_code
_entity_poly.pdbx_strand_id
1 'polypeptide(L)'
;MSFPNFPHEEIAEAIQNFGYTSDLTPGDIAKPTSSKIMLIYEWFLLYFASITRDDVRNAVMEPLLNIHHPEIYQYRVTAGTFRDVLDQIMRCASIYDFTDRDLFLPTAERARRVLSGLINFALFESEQSDQTLRPLEKTLEDLQGQREELLDREAELMEQISMMRQKQEEEERSVAELLPELERLKASILESKGTEGPLDQRRMELIEAKKVLTEQHRIANAELSRLEAENTRLSTRVARSPEKVKSAIESLQITLSSNLENIASLEQNSRTLEQKIIANDKYEKDLSVCIKLADEWENETIRVAEVNKTLGGLTDEYETRLPELQEVEKKTAQAQRRTELLQEQLQRAHAGIHRKRQGAKERYAKAVERHETALEAQAEHEKGMEQQLNLKAHLASQIENAVEDYTRGVKKGQAVYDTIRTEVLHFTMKHQAAINAIEAKLQLPPED
;
A
#
# COMPACT_ATOMS: atom_id res chain seq x y z
N MET A 1 -25.95 -14.79 -12.12
CA MET A 1 -24.82 -15.27 -12.92
C MET A 1 -24.67 -16.76 -12.65
N SER A 2 -24.25 -17.56 -13.63
CA SER A 2 -24.12 -19.02 -13.47
C SER A 2 -22.64 -19.38 -13.51
N PHE A 3 -22.18 -20.16 -12.54
CA PHE A 3 -20.87 -20.84 -12.56
C PHE A 3 -21.01 -22.23 -13.21
N PRO A 4 -19.92 -22.82 -13.72
CA PRO A 4 -19.92 -24.18 -14.24
C PRO A 4 -20.25 -25.20 -13.14
N ASN A 5 -20.92 -26.29 -13.51
CA ASN A 5 -21.18 -27.41 -12.61
C ASN A 5 -20.22 -28.54 -12.98
N PHE A 6 -19.24 -28.79 -12.12
CA PHE A 6 -18.15 -29.72 -12.42
C PHE A 6 -18.54 -31.19 -12.16
N PRO A 7 -17.95 -32.15 -12.89
CA PRO A 7 -18.01 -33.58 -12.56
C PRO A 7 -17.47 -33.90 -11.16
N HIS A 8 -17.86 -35.04 -10.61
CA HIS A 8 -17.44 -35.45 -9.26
C HIS A 8 -15.93 -35.66 -9.18
N GLU A 9 -15.31 -36.17 -10.25
CA GLU A 9 -13.86 -36.35 -10.33
C GLU A 9 -13.11 -35.02 -10.24
N GLU A 10 -13.51 -34.04 -11.06
CA GLU A 10 -12.89 -32.71 -11.10
C GLU A 10 -13.07 -31.96 -9.78
N ILE A 11 -14.21 -32.10 -9.11
CA ILE A 11 -14.43 -31.48 -7.79
C ILE A 11 -13.49 -32.07 -6.75
N ALA A 12 -13.34 -33.39 -6.70
CA ALA A 12 -12.46 -34.05 -5.75
C ALA A 12 -10.99 -33.65 -5.99
N GLU A 13 -10.57 -33.67 -7.25
CA GLU A 13 -9.21 -33.27 -7.65
C GLU A 13 -8.93 -31.80 -7.35
N ALA A 14 -9.85 -30.89 -7.70
CA ALA A 14 -9.67 -29.47 -7.45
C ALA A 14 -9.53 -29.14 -5.95
N ILE A 15 -10.40 -29.71 -5.11
CA ILE A 15 -10.35 -29.49 -3.66
C ILE A 15 -9.03 -30.00 -3.07
N GLN A 16 -8.51 -31.14 -3.54
CA GLN A 16 -7.21 -31.64 -3.12
C GLN A 16 -6.06 -30.74 -3.60
N ASN A 17 -6.12 -30.25 -4.84
CA ASN A 17 -5.11 -29.35 -5.39
C ASN A 17 -5.02 -28.01 -4.64
N PHE A 18 -6.13 -27.54 -4.08
CA PHE A 18 -6.15 -26.37 -3.19
C PHE A 18 -5.63 -26.65 -1.78
N GLY A 19 -5.23 -27.89 -1.46
CA GLY A 19 -4.59 -28.25 -0.19
C GLY A 19 -5.52 -28.85 0.85
N TYR A 20 -6.67 -29.42 0.45
CA TYR A 20 -7.48 -30.23 1.37
C TYR A 20 -6.70 -31.47 1.84
N THR A 21 -6.46 -31.56 3.14
CA THR A 21 -5.52 -32.53 3.73
C THR A 21 -6.11 -33.93 3.92
N SER A 22 -7.43 -34.08 3.83
CA SER A 22 -8.11 -35.36 4.02
C SER A 22 -8.42 -36.01 2.68
N ASP A 23 -8.40 -37.34 2.63
CA ASP A 23 -8.76 -38.08 1.41
C ASP A 23 -10.20 -37.75 0.99
N LEU A 24 -10.35 -37.15 -0.20
CA LEU A 24 -11.65 -36.84 -0.80
C LEU A 24 -11.82 -37.64 -2.08
N THR A 25 -12.77 -38.55 -2.10
CA THR A 25 -13.03 -39.37 -3.30
C THR A 25 -14.23 -38.83 -4.09
N PRO A 26 -14.31 -39.11 -5.41
CA PRO A 26 -15.49 -38.77 -6.19
C PRO A 26 -16.78 -39.41 -5.64
N GLY A 27 -16.66 -40.58 -5.00
CA GLY A 27 -17.76 -41.27 -4.34
C GLY A 27 -18.34 -40.51 -3.15
N ASP A 28 -17.51 -39.77 -2.41
CA ASP A 28 -17.95 -38.93 -1.30
C ASP A 28 -18.83 -37.75 -1.77
N ILE A 29 -18.64 -37.30 -3.00
CA ILE A 29 -19.42 -36.21 -3.60
C ILE A 29 -20.69 -36.77 -4.24
N ALA A 30 -20.59 -37.95 -4.87
CA ALA A 30 -21.73 -38.65 -5.45
C ALA A 30 -22.73 -39.16 -4.39
N LYS A 31 -22.25 -39.45 -3.17
CA LYS A 31 -23.06 -39.86 -2.01
C LYS A 31 -22.63 -39.06 -0.78
N PRO A 32 -23.01 -37.77 -0.70
CA PRO A 32 -22.53 -36.90 0.37
C PRO A 32 -23.11 -37.30 1.72
N THR A 33 -22.23 -37.45 2.70
CA THR A 33 -22.62 -37.61 4.11
C THR A 33 -22.50 -36.27 4.82
N SER A 34 -23.37 -36.02 5.80
CA SER A 34 -23.36 -34.75 6.57
C SER A 34 -21.98 -34.51 7.22
N SER A 35 -21.38 -35.54 7.80
CA SER A 35 -20.06 -35.43 8.43
C SER A 35 -18.98 -35.03 7.43
N LYS A 36 -18.95 -35.62 6.24
CA LYS A 36 -17.94 -35.33 5.22
C LYS A 36 -18.11 -33.93 4.64
N ILE A 37 -19.34 -33.54 4.31
CA ILE A 37 -19.65 -32.20 3.80
C ILE A 37 -19.33 -31.12 4.83
N MET A 38 -19.61 -31.37 6.11
CA MET A 38 -19.26 -30.43 7.18
C MET A 38 -17.75 -30.19 7.27
N LEU A 39 -16.93 -31.23 7.15
CA LEU A 39 -15.46 -31.09 7.11
C LEU A 39 -14.98 -30.30 5.87
N ILE A 40 -15.62 -30.52 4.72
CA ILE A 40 -15.26 -29.80 3.48
C ILE A 40 -15.62 -28.31 3.62
N TYR A 41 -16.79 -27.96 4.15
CA TYR A 41 -17.17 -26.56 4.35
C TYR A 41 -16.36 -25.88 5.44
N GLU A 42 -16.02 -26.59 6.52
CA GLU A 42 -15.11 -26.09 7.54
C GLU A 42 -13.72 -25.78 6.95
N TRP A 43 -13.23 -26.64 6.06
CA TRP A 43 -12.00 -26.37 5.35
C TRP A 43 -12.10 -25.19 4.38
N PHE A 44 -13.20 -25.03 3.64
CA PHE A 44 -13.39 -23.84 2.79
C PHE A 44 -13.49 -22.55 3.61
N LEU A 45 -14.09 -22.61 4.80
CA LEU A 45 -14.13 -21.49 5.73
C LEU A 45 -12.70 -21.11 6.18
N LEU A 46 -11.89 -22.10 6.51
CA LEU A 46 -10.48 -21.90 6.83
C LEU A 46 -9.70 -21.34 5.64
N TYR A 47 -9.90 -21.90 4.44
CA TYR A 47 -9.20 -21.50 3.23
C TYR A 47 -9.46 -20.03 2.86
N PHE A 48 -10.72 -19.60 2.84
CA PHE A 48 -11.07 -18.25 2.38
C PHE A 48 -10.96 -17.17 3.47
N ALA A 49 -11.24 -17.51 4.73
CA ALA A 49 -11.36 -16.52 5.79
C ALA A 49 -10.39 -16.74 6.96
N SER A 50 -9.59 -17.81 6.94
CA SER A 50 -8.72 -18.19 8.07
C SER A 50 -9.49 -18.35 9.39
N ILE A 51 -10.77 -18.73 9.31
CA ILE A 51 -11.65 -18.94 10.47
C ILE A 51 -11.83 -20.43 10.69
N THR A 52 -11.59 -20.90 11.92
CA THR A 52 -11.89 -22.27 12.32
C THR A 52 -13.28 -22.38 12.95
N ARG A 53 -13.80 -23.60 13.05
CA ARG A 53 -15.04 -23.87 13.79
C ARG A 53 -14.93 -23.48 15.27
N ASP A 54 -13.73 -23.58 15.84
CA ASP A 54 -13.47 -23.20 17.22
C ASP A 54 -13.48 -21.68 17.40
N ASP A 55 -13.04 -20.90 16.41
CA ASP A 55 -13.16 -19.43 16.44
C ASP A 55 -14.64 -19.00 16.43
N VAL A 56 -15.46 -19.62 15.59
CA VAL A 56 -16.92 -19.39 15.58
C VAL A 56 -17.54 -19.76 16.92
N ARG A 57 -17.15 -20.91 17.49
CA ARG A 57 -17.61 -21.32 18.82
C ARG A 57 -17.23 -20.29 19.86
N ASN A 58 -15.97 -19.87 19.92
CA ASN A 58 -15.45 -18.94 20.93
C ASN A 58 -16.13 -17.57 20.83
N ALA A 59 -16.33 -17.05 19.61
CA ALA A 59 -17.04 -15.80 19.36
C ALA A 59 -18.50 -15.83 19.85
N VAL A 60 -19.13 -17.00 19.83
CA VAL A 60 -20.50 -17.21 20.33
C VAL A 60 -20.55 -17.40 21.85
N MET A 61 -19.52 -18.01 22.46
CA MET A 61 -19.53 -18.30 23.90
C MET A 61 -19.47 -17.03 24.75
N GLU A 62 -18.69 -16.02 24.36
CA GLU A 62 -18.54 -14.80 25.15
C GLU A 62 -19.87 -14.02 25.34
N PRO A 63 -20.68 -13.78 24.30
CA PRO A 63 -22.02 -13.21 24.47
C PRO A 63 -22.98 -14.09 25.27
N LEU A 64 -22.90 -15.42 25.12
CA LEU A 64 -23.77 -16.36 25.82
C LEU A 64 -23.59 -16.31 27.35
N LEU A 65 -22.39 -15.99 27.84
CA LEU A 65 -22.13 -15.85 29.30
C LEU A 65 -22.99 -14.77 29.97
N ASN A 66 -23.52 -13.82 29.19
CA ASN A 66 -24.34 -12.73 29.68
C ASN A 66 -25.85 -13.03 29.64
N ILE A 67 -26.25 -14.24 29.26
CA ILE A 67 -27.65 -14.66 29.12
C ILE A 67 -28.00 -15.68 30.21
N HIS A 68 -29.23 -15.61 30.73
CA HIS A 68 -29.72 -16.64 31.65
C HIS A 68 -29.88 -17.99 30.93
N HIS A 69 -29.35 -19.06 31.52
CA HIS A 69 -29.40 -20.44 30.99
C HIS A 69 -28.73 -20.61 29.61
N PRO A 70 -27.43 -20.26 29.48
CA PRO A 70 -26.72 -20.33 28.20
C PRO A 70 -26.69 -21.74 27.59
N GLU A 71 -26.73 -22.79 28.41
CA GLU A 71 -26.71 -24.19 28.02
C GLU A 71 -27.86 -24.57 27.07
N ILE A 72 -29.02 -23.91 27.19
CA ILE A 72 -30.20 -24.19 26.36
C ILE A 72 -30.00 -23.67 24.94
N TYR A 73 -29.30 -22.55 24.79
CA TYR A 73 -29.14 -21.84 23.51
C TYR A 73 -27.84 -22.22 22.80
N GLN A 74 -26.83 -22.67 23.54
CA GLN A 74 -25.47 -22.92 23.08
C GLN A 74 -25.42 -23.65 21.73
N TYR A 75 -26.05 -24.82 21.63
CA TYR A 75 -26.02 -25.62 20.41
C TYR A 75 -26.63 -24.89 19.21
N ARG A 76 -27.79 -24.25 19.39
CA ARG A 76 -28.51 -23.58 18.31
C ARG A 76 -27.81 -22.32 17.84
N VAL A 77 -27.29 -21.52 18.77
CA VAL A 77 -26.56 -20.28 18.43
C VAL A 77 -25.25 -20.64 17.74
N THR A 78 -24.45 -21.58 18.27
CA THR A 78 -23.21 -21.99 17.61
C THR A 78 -23.44 -22.58 16.22
N ALA A 79 -24.44 -23.45 16.05
CA ALA A 79 -24.75 -24.02 14.73
C ALA A 79 -25.30 -22.97 13.75
N GLY A 80 -26.16 -22.06 14.23
CA GLY A 80 -26.72 -20.97 13.44
C GLY A 80 -25.63 -19.98 12.98
N THR A 81 -24.77 -19.54 13.89
CA THR A 81 -23.65 -18.65 13.55
C THR A 81 -22.68 -19.31 12.58
N PHE A 82 -22.37 -20.60 12.74
CA PHE A 82 -21.56 -21.33 11.77
C PHE A 82 -22.19 -21.33 10.36
N ARG A 83 -23.50 -21.58 10.27
CA ARG A 83 -24.23 -21.50 9.00
C ARG A 83 -24.25 -20.08 8.42
N ASP A 84 -24.40 -19.06 9.25
CA ASP A 84 -24.43 -17.66 8.82
C ASP A 84 -23.07 -17.18 8.30
N VAL A 85 -21.98 -17.60 8.94
CA VAL A 85 -20.62 -17.35 8.45
C VAL A 85 -20.39 -18.07 7.10
N LEU A 86 -20.84 -19.32 6.96
CA LEU A 86 -20.80 -20.01 5.67
C LEU A 86 -21.64 -19.31 4.60
N ASP A 87 -22.85 -18.82 4.94
CA ASP A 87 -23.72 -18.09 4.01
C ASP A 87 -23.04 -16.87 3.39
N GLN A 88 -22.14 -16.19 4.13
CA GLN A 88 -21.34 -15.09 3.60
C GLN A 88 -20.39 -15.55 2.48
N ILE A 89 -19.66 -16.66 2.69
CA ILE A 89 -18.79 -17.24 1.66
C ILE A 89 -19.61 -17.75 0.47
N MET A 90 -20.75 -18.39 0.74
CA MET A 90 -21.65 -18.89 -0.31
C MET A 90 -22.14 -17.77 -1.22
N ARG A 91 -22.45 -16.59 -0.68
CA ARG A 91 -22.83 -15.41 -1.48
C ARG A 91 -21.71 -14.93 -2.39
N CYS A 92 -20.45 -14.95 -1.91
CA CYS A 92 -19.28 -14.64 -2.74
C CYS A 92 -19.15 -15.66 -3.89
N ALA A 93 -19.43 -16.93 -3.62
CA ALA A 93 -19.51 -17.99 -4.62
C ALA A 93 -20.81 -17.97 -5.47
N SER A 94 -21.61 -16.90 -5.42
CA SER A 94 -22.88 -16.75 -6.15
C SER A 94 -23.97 -17.78 -5.78
N ILE A 95 -23.94 -18.31 -4.56
CA ILE A 95 -24.94 -19.21 -3.98
C ILE A 95 -25.73 -18.42 -2.94
N TYR A 96 -26.99 -18.11 -3.25
CA TYR A 96 -27.84 -17.24 -2.41
C TYR A 96 -28.92 -18.01 -1.63
N ASP A 97 -29.05 -19.31 -1.88
CA ASP A 97 -30.09 -20.18 -1.36
C ASP A 97 -29.52 -21.29 -0.45
N PHE A 98 -28.39 -21.04 0.20
CA PHE A 98 -27.76 -22.00 1.12
C PHE A 98 -28.62 -22.18 2.39
N THR A 99 -28.82 -23.42 2.84
CA THR A 99 -29.73 -23.76 3.94
C THR A 99 -29.13 -24.81 4.87
N ASP A 100 -29.74 -25.02 6.03
CA ASP A 100 -29.36 -26.10 6.96
C ASP A 100 -29.43 -27.49 6.33
N ARG A 101 -30.27 -27.68 5.29
CA ARG A 101 -30.35 -28.95 4.57
C ARG A 101 -29.05 -29.26 3.84
N ASP A 102 -28.33 -28.23 3.38
CA ASP A 102 -27.04 -28.40 2.71
C ASP A 102 -25.94 -28.90 3.67
N LEU A 103 -26.14 -28.74 4.99
CA LEU A 103 -25.25 -29.21 6.05
C LEU A 103 -25.66 -30.60 6.57
N PHE A 104 -26.93 -30.76 6.93
CA PHE A 104 -27.41 -31.94 7.66
C PHE A 104 -28.00 -33.03 6.76
N LEU A 105 -28.49 -32.67 5.58
CA LEU A 105 -29.15 -33.58 4.63
C LEU A 105 -28.70 -33.29 3.19
N PRO A 106 -27.38 -33.32 2.90
CA PRO A 106 -26.87 -32.97 1.58
C PRO A 106 -27.37 -33.96 0.54
N THR A 107 -27.89 -33.46 -0.59
CA THR A 107 -28.18 -34.28 -1.77
C THR A 107 -27.03 -34.19 -2.77
N ALA A 108 -26.79 -35.26 -3.54
CA ALA A 108 -25.67 -35.32 -4.47
C ALA A 108 -25.65 -34.15 -5.47
N GLU A 109 -26.79 -33.86 -6.09
CA GLU A 109 -26.92 -32.76 -7.06
C GLU A 109 -26.63 -31.39 -6.42
N ARG A 110 -27.14 -31.18 -5.20
CA ARG A 110 -27.00 -29.91 -4.49
C ARG A 110 -25.58 -29.71 -3.97
N ALA A 111 -24.97 -30.72 -3.35
CA ALA A 111 -23.59 -30.69 -2.90
C ALA A 111 -22.64 -30.43 -4.08
N ARG A 112 -22.84 -31.12 -5.22
CA ARG A 112 -22.06 -30.89 -6.44
C ARG A 112 -22.13 -29.43 -6.91
N ARG A 113 -23.33 -28.84 -6.93
CA ARG A 113 -23.53 -27.45 -7.32
C ARG A 113 -22.84 -26.49 -6.35
N VAL A 114 -23.00 -26.69 -5.04
CA VAL A 114 -22.40 -25.82 -4.02
C VAL A 114 -20.87 -25.86 -4.09
N LEU A 115 -20.29 -27.06 -4.13
CA LEU A 115 -18.85 -27.25 -4.24
C LEU A 115 -18.29 -26.69 -5.55
N SER A 116 -19.02 -26.81 -6.66
CA SER A 116 -18.61 -26.20 -7.93
C SER A 116 -18.57 -24.68 -7.86
N GLY A 117 -19.52 -24.05 -7.15
CA GLY A 117 -19.52 -22.61 -6.92
C GLY A 117 -18.30 -22.17 -6.08
N LEU A 118 -18.00 -22.91 -5.01
CA LEU A 118 -16.85 -22.64 -4.15
C LEU A 118 -15.52 -22.81 -4.88
N ILE A 119 -15.37 -23.87 -5.69
CA ILE A 119 -14.18 -24.09 -6.54
C ILE A 119 -14.03 -22.96 -7.55
N ASN A 120 -15.11 -22.56 -8.21
CA ASN A 120 -15.07 -21.45 -9.16
C ASN A 120 -14.65 -20.14 -8.48
N PHE A 121 -15.09 -19.92 -7.22
CA PHE A 121 -14.66 -18.77 -6.44
C PHE A 121 -13.17 -18.87 -6.04
N ALA A 122 -12.67 -20.05 -5.66
CA ALA A 122 -11.26 -20.27 -5.38
C ALA A 122 -10.36 -20.03 -6.61
N LEU A 123 -10.79 -20.50 -7.79
CA LEU A 123 -10.07 -20.25 -9.04
C LEU A 123 -10.01 -18.75 -9.38
N PHE A 124 -11.13 -18.04 -9.20
CA PHE A 124 -11.17 -16.60 -9.40
C PHE A 124 -10.29 -15.85 -8.40
N GLU A 125 -10.34 -16.24 -7.13
CA GLU A 125 -9.49 -15.66 -6.08
C GLU A 125 -8.01 -15.86 -6.40
N SER A 126 -7.59 -17.08 -6.80
CA SER A 126 -6.22 -17.36 -7.21
C SER A 126 -5.78 -16.54 -8.42
N GLU A 127 -6.63 -16.40 -9.45
CA GLU A 127 -6.32 -15.58 -10.63
C GLU A 127 -6.19 -14.09 -10.26
N GLN A 128 -7.10 -13.57 -9.44
CA GLN A 128 -7.08 -12.17 -9.00
C GLN A 128 -5.93 -11.89 -8.04
N SER A 129 -5.60 -12.83 -7.16
CA SER A 129 -4.45 -12.76 -6.27
C SER A 129 -3.17 -12.59 -7.09
N ASP A 130 -3.04 -13.41 -8.13
CA ASP A 130 -1.90 -13.40 -9.03
C ASP A 130 -1.75 -12.10 -9.83
N GLN A 131 -2.88 -11.55 -10.33
CA GLN A 131 -2.90 -10.37 -11.19
C GLN A 131 -2.89 -9.04 -10.41
N THR A 132 -3.52 -9.00 -9.24
CA THR A 132 -3.79 -7.75 -8.52
C THR A 132 -3.13 -7.72 -7.15
N LEU A 133 -3.24 -8.78 -6.35
CA LEU A 133 -2.72 -8.78 -4.98
C LEU A 133 -1.19 -8.87 -4.96
N ARG A 134 -0.58 -9.81 -5.70
CA ARG A 134 0.89 -9.97 -5.69
C ARG A 134 1.66 -8.70 -6.09
N PRO A 135 1.26 -7.93 -7.13
CA PRO A 135 1.89 -6.65 -7.41
C PRO A 135 1.72 -5.62 -6.28
N LEU A 136 0.56 -5.59 -5.62
CA LEU A 136 0.31 -4.71 -4.48
C LEU A 136 1.14 -5.11 -3.26
N GLU A 137 1.25 -6.41 -2.97
CA GLU A 137 2.11 -6.97 -1.92
C GLU A 137 3.57 -6.61 -2.16
N LYS A 138 4.06 -6.81 -3.39
CA LYS A 138 5.42 -6.39 -3.76
C LYS A 138 5.63 -4.89 -3.60
N THR A 139 4.64 -4.07 -4.02
CA THR A 139 4.72 -2.62 -3.84
C THR A 139 4.74 -2.23 -2.36
N LEU A 140 3.98 -2.94 -1.52
CA LEU A 140 3.97 -2.76 -0.08
C LEU A 140 5.34 -3.12 0.53
N GLU A 141 5.92 -4.25 0.14
CA GLU A 141 7.26 -4.69 0.57
C GLU A 141 8.34 -3.67 0.15
N ASP A 142 8.31 -3.19 -1.10
CA ASP A 142 9.24 -2.17 -1.60
C ASP A 142 9.11 -0.86 -0.80
N LEU A 143 7.88 -0.42 -0.50
CA LEU A 143 7.63 0.77 0.31
C LEU A 143 8.05 0.60 1.78
N GLN A 144 7.88 -0.60 2.34
CA GLN A 144 8.36 -0.94 3.68
C GLN A 144 9.88 -0.91 3.73
N GLY A 145 10.57 -1.47 2.74
CA GLY A 145 12.03 -1.40 2.63
C GLY A 145 12.55 0.03 2.52
N GLN A 146 11.92 0.86 1.67
CA GLN A 146 12.27 2.29 1.57
C GLN A 146 12.05 3.03 2.90
N ARG A 147 10.98 2.71 3.62
CA ARG A 147 10.72 3.31 4.94
C ARG A 147 11.80 2.92 5.94
N GLU A 148 12.23 1.67 5.97
CA GLU A 148 13.30 1.21 6.85
C GLU A 148 14.63 1.90 6.52
N GLU A 149 15.00 2.00 5.24
CA GLU A 149 16.22 2.71 4.80
C GLU A 149 16.20 4.20 5.20
N LEU A 150 15.05 4.87 5.07
CA LEU A 150 14.89 6.25 5.49
C LEU A 150 15.00 6.43 7.01
N LEU A 151 14.47 5.49 7.80
CA LEU A 151 14.58 5.52 9.26
C LEU A 151 16.03 5.30 9.72
N ASP A 152 16.75 4.38 9.09
CA ASP A 152 18.16 4.16 9.36
C ASP A 152 18.98 5.40 9.01
N ARG A 153 18.69 6.03 7.86
CA ARG A 153 19.35 7.26 7.45
C ARG A 153 19.04 8.45 8.37
N GLU A 154 17.80 8.55 8.85
CA GLU A 154 17.41 9.55 9.84
C GLU A 154 18.20 9.37 11.15
N ALA A 155 18.33 8.14 11.63
CA ALA A 155 19.10 7.82 12.82
C ALA A 155 20.58 8.20 12.69
N GLU A 156 21.22 7.86 11.56
CA GLU A 156 22.60 8.24 11.26
C GLU A 156 22.79 9.77 11.25
N LEU A 157 21.88 10.51 10.62
CA LEU A 157 21.95 11.97 10.55
C LEU A 157 21.73 12.60 11.93
N MET A 158 20.82 12.05 12.75
CA MET A 158 20.62 12.50 14.12
C MET A 158 21.88 12.30 14.98
N GLU A 159 22.58 11.17 14.83
CA GLU A 159 23.85 10.92 15.51
C GLU A 159 24.93 11.92 15.08
N GLN A 160 25.06 12.17 13.78
CA GLN A 160 25.99 13.18 13.24
C GLN A 160 25.69 14.58 13.77
N ILE A 161 24.41 14.98 13.82
CA ILE A 161 23.99 16.27 14.40
C ILE A 161 24.37 16.34 15.88
N SER A 162 24.16 15.25 16.63
CA SER A 162 24.54 15.18 18.05
C SER A 162 26.05 15.37 18.24
N MET A 163 26.86 14.68 17.44
CA MET A 163 28.32 14.82 17.46
C MET A 163 28.77 16.24 17.12
N MET A 164 28.18 16.85 16.08
CA MET A 164 28.49 18.23 15.69
C MET A 164 28.13 19.23 16.78
N ARG A 165 26.98 19.06 17.45
CA ARG A 165 26.58 19.92 18.58
C ARG A 165 27.53 19.78 19.76
N GLN A 166 27.96 18.56 20.09
CA GLN A 166 28.94 18.35 21.15
C GLN A 166 30.27 19.04 20.82
N LYS A 167 30.76 18.88 19.59
CA LYS A 167 31.99 19.54 19.13
C LYS A 167 31.86 21.06 19.19
N GLN A 168 30.72 21.61 18.77
CA GLN A 168 30.47 23.05 18.86
C GLN A 168 30.48 23.53 20.32
N GLU A 169 29.87 22.79 21.24
CA GLU A 169 29.87 23.15 22.67
C GLU A 169 31.29 23.10 23.26
N GLU A 170 32.11 22.13 22.87
CA GLU A 170 33.51 22.03 23.27
C GLU A 170 34.35 23.21 22.72
N GLU A 171 34.13 23.58 21.45
CA GLU A 171 34.78 24.74 20.83
C GLU A 171 34.36 26.06 21.50
N GLU A 172 33.06 26.26 21.76
CA GLU A 172 32.55 27.45 22.45
C GLU A 172 33.13 27.58 23.87
N ARG A 173 33.26 26.47 24.61
CA ARG A 173 33.93 26.45 25.92
C ARG A 173 35.41 26.83 25.80
N SER A 174 36.13 26.24 24.84
CA SER A 174 37.54 26.54 24.60
C SER A 174 37.75 28.03 24.27
N VAL A 175 36.91 28.61 23.42
CA VAL A 175 36.95 30.05 23.09
C VAL A 175 36.68 30.90 24.32
N ALA A 176 35.69 30.53 25.15
CA ALA A 176 35.37 31.25 26.38
C ALA A 176 36.52 31.22 27.40
N GLU A 177 37.29 30.13 27.47
CA GLU A 177 38.48 30.02 28.33
C GLU A 177 39.68 30.83 27.81
N LEU A 178 39.89 30.87 26.49
CA LEU A 178 41.03 31.57 25.87
C LEU A 178 40.83 33.08 25.77
N LEU A 179 39.60 33.57 25.66
CA LEU A 179 39.25 35.00 25.61
C LEU A 179 39.85 35.83 26.76
N PRO A 180 39.67 35.48 28.04
CA PRO A 180 40.23 36.24 29.15
C PRO A 180 41.77 36.19 29.17
N GLU A 181 42.38 35.09 28.73
CA GLU A 181 43.84 35.01 28.63
C GLU A 181 44.38 35.93 27.53
N LEU A 182 43.68 36.01 26.39
CA LEU A 182 43.99 36.91 25.29
C LEU A 182 43.83 38.38 25.72
N GLU A 183 42.74 38.73 26.42
CA GLU A 183 42.53 40.06 27.01
C GLU A 183 43.65 40.42 27.99
N ARG A 184 44.04 39.50 28.88
CA ARG A 184 45.15 39.68 29.82
C ARG A 184 46.47 39.92 29.08
N LEU A 185 46.75 39.14 28.04
CA LEU A 185 47.98 39.27 27.25
C LEU A 185 48.01 40.61 26.50
N LYS A 186 46.89 41.03 25.91
CA LYS A 186 46.74 42.36 25.29
C LYS A 186 46.99 43.48 26.28
N ALA A 187 46.44 43.40 27.49
CA ALA A 187 46.66 44.39 28.54
C ALA A 187 48.15 44.46 28.93
N SER A 188 48.81 43.31 29.09
CA SER A 188 50.24 43.24 29.41
C SER A 188 51.12 43.84 28.29
N ILE A 189 50.79 43.59 27.02
CA ILE A 189 51.49 44.20 25.87
C ILE A 189 51.33 45.72 25.89
N LEU A 190 50.12 46.22 26.18
CA LEU A 190 49.85 47.66 26.24
C LEU A 190 50.62 48.33 27.38
N GLU A 191 50.67 47.69 28.54
CA GLU A 191 51.44 48.15 29.70
C GLU A 191 52.95 48.19 29.38
N SER A 192 53.49 47.13 28.78
CA SER A 192 54.89 47.08 28.35
C SER A 192 55.23 48.21 27.37
N LYS A 193 54.37 48.46 26.37
CA LYS A 193 54.54 49.61 25.45
C LYS A 193 54.47 50.96 26.16
N GLY A 194 53.63 51.09 27.19
CA GLY A 194 53.58 52.28 28.04
C GLY A 194 54.90 52.56 28.78
N THR A 195 55.66 51.51 29.11
CA THR A 195 56.97 51.63 29.78
C THR A 195 58.14 51.90 28.83
N GLU A 196 58.02 51.61 27.54
CA GLU A 196 59.09 51.85 26.55
C GLU A 196 59.42 53.34 26.41
N GLY A 197 58.41 54.22 26.36
CA GLY A 197 58.62 55.67 26.21
C GLY A 197 59.46 56.29 27.34
N PRO A 198 59.09 56.10 28.63
CA PRO A 198 59.89 56.56 29.76
C PRO A 198 61.30 55.96 29.80
N LEU A 199 61.46 54.69 29.41
CA LEU A 199 62.76 54.03 29.35
C LEU A 199 63.65 54.61 28.24
N ASP A 200 63.09 54.92 27.08
CA ASP A 200 63.82 55.58 25.98
C ASP A 200 64.21 57.02 26.32
N GLN A 201 63.33 57.76 27.00
CA GLN A 201 63.64 59.09 27.49
C GLN A 201 64.76 59.03 28.54
N ARG A 202 64.68 58.07 29.47
CA ARG A 202 65.75 57.84 30.47
C ARG A 202 67.06 57.44 29.81
N ARG A 203 67.01 56.64 28.75
CA ARG A 203 68.19 56.27 27.95
C ARG A 203 68.82 57.48 27.27
N MET A 204 68.02 58.39 26.70
CA MET A 204 68.52 59.64 26.12
C MET A 204 69.18 60.55 27.17
N GLU A 205 68.55 60.71 28.34
CA GLU A 205 69.14 61.46 29.46
C GLU A 205 70.49 60.88 29.88
N LEU A 206 70.60 59.55 30.00
CA LEU A 206 71.86 58.89 30.36
C LEU A 206 72.94 59.04 29.29
N ILE A 207 72.57 59.03 28.00
CA ILE A 207 73.51 59.29 26.90
C ILE A 207 74.05 60.72 26.98
N GLU A 208 73.19 61.69 27.25
CA GLU A 208 73.60 63.10 27.34
C GLU A 208 74.44 63.34 28.60
N ALA A 209 74.04 62.79 29.75
CA ALA A 209 74.85 62.81 30.97
C ALA A 209 76.23 62.17 30.75
N LYS A 210 76.28 61.04 30.02
CA LYS A 210 77.54 60.39 29.64
C LYS A 210 78.42 61.29 28.79
N LYS A 211 77.87 62.01 27.80
CA LYS A 211 78.65 62.96 26.97
C LYS A 211 79.24 64.08 27.82
N VAL A 212 78.43 64.68 28.70
CA VAL A 212 78.88 65.73 29.61
C VAL A 212 80.01 65.23 30.51
N LEU A 213 79.82 64.06 31.14
CA LEU A 213 80.85 63.41 31.96
C LEU A 213 82.13 63.10 31.16
N THR A 214 82.00 62.64 29.91
CA THR A 214 83.15 62.35 29.05
C THR A 214 83.93 63.61 28.72
N GLU A 215 83.25 64.73 28.45
CA GLU A 215 83.90 66.01 28.18
C GLU A 215 84.53 66.61 29.43
N GLN A 216 83.87 66.53 30.58
CA GLN A 216 84.45 66.90 31.88
C GLN A 216 85.71 66.08 32.19
N HIS A 217 85.66 64.77 31.94
CA HIS A 217 86.81 63.88 32.11
C HIS A 217 87.95 64.22 31.13
N ARG A 218 87.63 64.63 29.90
CA ARG A 218 88.63 65.11 28.91
C ARG A 218 89.33 66.38 29.39
N ILE A 219 88.57 67.35 29.92
CA ILE A 219 89.09 68.60 30.47
C ILE A 219 89.97 68.31 31.69
N ALA A 220 89.47 67.50 32.63
CA ALA A 220 90.20 67.11 33.83
C ALA A 220 91.50 66.37 33.50
N ASN A 221 91.52 65.49 32.49
CA ASN A 221 92.74 64.83 32.04
C ASN A 221 93.75 65.78 31.38
N ALA A 222 93.29 66.77 30.62
CA ALA A 222 94.17 67.79 30.06
C ALA A 222 94.82 68.63 31.17
N GLU A 223 94.06 68.94 32.22
CA GLU A 223 94.56 69.67 33.39
C GLU A 223 95.50 68.82 34.25
N LEU A 224 95.18 67.52 34.42
CA LEU A 224 96.07 66.53 35.03
C LEU A 224 97.39 66.44 34.28
N SER A 225 97.36 66.36 32.95
CA SER A 225 98.58 66.27 32.11
C SER A 225 99.43 67.55 32.22
N ARG A 226 98.79 68.72 32.38
CA ARG A 226 99.48 70.00 32.64
C ARG A 226 100.15 70.00 34.01
N LEU A 227 99.44 69.55 35.04
CA LEU A 227 99.97 69.44 36.40
C LEU A 227 101.06 68.37 36.50
N GLU A 228 100.96 67.26 35.75
CA GLU A 228 102.00 66.22 35.66
C GLU A 228 103.27 66.73 34.98
N ALA A 229 103.15 67.59 33.95
CA ALA A 229 104.29 68.28 33.33
C ALA A 229 104.95 69.29 34.29
N GLU A 230 104.17 69.93 35.16
CA GLU A 230 104.66 70.84 36.21
C GLU A 230 105.30 70.08 37.38
N ASN A 231 104.78 68.89 37.69
CA ASN A 231 105.25 68.00 38.75
C ASN A 231 106.54 67.24 38.34
N THR A 232 106.67 66.84 37.07
CA THR A 232 107.93 66.28 36.53
C THR A 232 109.09 67.29 36.57
N ARG A 233 108.80 68.59 36.53
CA ARG A 233 109.79 69.65 36.72
C ARG A 233 110.26 69.79 38.18
N LEU A 234 109.43 69.45 39.16
CA LEU A 234 109.73 69.56 40.60
C LEU A 234 110.25 68.26 41.23
N SER A 235 110.08 67.12 40.56
CA SER A 235 110.43 65.78 41.08
C SER A 235 111.89 65.34 40.83
N THR A 236 112.80 66.22 40.42
CA THR A 236 114.25 65.88 40.23
C THR A 236 115.10 65.95 41.51
N ARG A 237 114.51 66.19 42.68
CA ARG A 237 115.20 66.03 43.98
C ARG A 237 114.38 65.17 44.93
N VAL A 238 115.10 64.22 45.52
CA VAL A 238 114.71 63.29 46.59
C VAL A 238 114.16 61.97 46.08
N ALA A 239 114.89 60.94 46.47
CA ALA A 239 114.63 59.55 46.14
C ALA A 239 114.14 58.79 47.37
N ARG A 240 113.37 57.75 47.05
CA ARG A 240 113.23 56.43 47.69
C ARG A 240 112.23 56.22 48.82
N SER A 241 111.60 55.04 48.65
CA SER A 241 111.11 54.08 49.63
C SER A 241 109.64 54.26 50.03
N PRO A 242 108.94 53.25 50.58
CA PRO A 242 108.64 51.93 50.03
C PRO A 242 107.13 51.61 50.21
N GLU A 243 106.22 52.44 49.67
CA GLU A 243 104.76 52.29 49.86
C GLU A 243 104.05 51.53 48.71
N LYS A 244 104.70 51.43 47.54
CA LYS A 244 104.10 50.89 46.29
C LYS A 244 103.77 49.39 46.33
N VAL A 245 104.29 48.63 47.30
CA VAL A 245 103.99 47.20 47.42
C VAL A 245 102.75 46.96 48.29
N LYS A 246 102.44 47.85 49.23
CA LYS A 246 101.25 47.72 50.09
C LYS A 246 99.98 48.21 49.38
N SER A 247 100.07 49.32 48.64
CA SER A 247 98.95 49.81 47.81
C SER A 247 98.65 48.91 46.61
N ALA A 248 99.64 48.18 46.09
CA ALA A 248 99.45 47.22 45.01
C ALA A 248 98.70 45.95 45.48
N ILE A 249 98.89 45.53 46.74
CA ILE A 249 98.15 44.40 47.32
C ILE A 249 96.70 44.79 47.63
N GLU A 250 96.47 46.00 48.17
CA GLU A 250 95.11 46.53 48.38
C GLU A 250 94.38 46.82 47.05
N SER A 251 95.07 47.36 46.04
CA SER A 251 94.46 47.55 44.71
C SER A 251 94.18 46.22 44.00
N LEU A 252 95.05 45.22 44.15
CA LEU A 252 94.79 43.87 43.65
C LEU A 252 93.63 43.19 44.40
N GLN A 253 93.46 43.44 45.70
CA GLN A 253 92.28 42.95 46.45
C GLN A 253 90.98 43.61 45.98
N ILE A 254 90.98 44.93 45.75
CA ILE A 254 89.81 45.66 45.22
C ILE A 254 89.51 45.23 43.78
N THR A 255 90.53 45.02 42.96
CA THR A 255 90.37 44.54 41.58
C THR A 255 89.88 43.10 41.55
N LEU A 256 90.34 42.26 42.49
CA LEU A 256 89.88 40.88 42.64
C LEU A 256 88.43 40.83 43.11
N SER A 257 88.02 41.65 44.07
CA SER A 257 86.62 41.72 44.50
C SER A 257 85.70 42.24 43.39
N SER A 258 86.12 43.27 42.66
CA SER A 258 85.38 43.78 41.50
C SER A 258 85.28 42.74 40.38
N ASN A 259 86.35 41.99 40.13
CA ASN A 259 86.33 40.92 39.13
C ASN A 259 85.43 39.74 39.56
N LEU A 260 85.40 39.40 40.85
CA LEU A 260 84.48 38.37 41.36
C LEU A 260 83.01 38.81 41.25
N GLU A 261 82.69 40.07 41.54
CA GLU A 261 81.34 40.63 41.32
C GLU A 261 80.96 40.64 39.84
N ASN A 262 81.90 41.00 38.95
CA ASN A 262 81.69 40.95 37.50
C ASN A 262 81.47 39.52 37.01
N ILE A 263 82.23 38.54 37.53
CA ILE A 263 82.03 37.12 37.20
C ILE A 263 80.66 36.66 37.67
N ALA A 264 80.23 36.98 38.89
CA ALA A 264 78.91 36.63 39.38
C ALA A 264 77.77 37.26 38.54
N SER A 265 77.94 38.52 38.12
CA SER A 265 77.01 39.20 37.22
C SER A 265 76.94 38.53 35.85
N LEU A 266 78.09 38.15 35.27
CA LEU A 266 78.18 37.48 33.99
C LEU A 266 77.59 36.06 34.05
N GLU A 267 77.81 35.32 35.13
CA GLU A 267 77.18 34.02 35.36
C GLU A 267 75.66 34.12 35.47
N GLN A 268 75.14 35.14 36.17
CA GLN A 268 73.71 35.38 36.26
C GLN A 268 73.10 35.79 34.90
N ASN A 269 73.80 36.61 34.12
CA ASN A 269 73.40 36.94 32.75
C ASN A 269 73.42 35.71 31.84
N SER A 270 74.43 34.84 31.97
CA SER A 270 74.53 33.59 31.22
C SER A 270 73.33 32.67 31.49
N ARG A 271 72.97 32.47 32.77
CA ARG A 271 71.78 31.67 33.15
C ARG A 271 70.49 32.28 32.61
N THR A 272 70.37 33.61 32.63
CA THR A 272 69.18 34.31 32.08
C THR A 272 69.09 34.14 30.56
N LEU A 273 70.23 34.18 29.86
CA LEU A 273 70.29 33.94 28.42
C LEU A 273 69.96 32.49 28.07
N GLU A 274 70.45 31.51 28.84
CA GLU A 274 70.07 30.10 28.67
C GLU A 274 68.56 29.88 28.84
N GLN A 275 67.93 30.49 29.84
CA GLN A 275 66.48 30.43 30.01
C GLN A 275 65.73 31.04 28.81
N LYS A 276 66.24 32.16 28.27
CA LYS A 276 65.66 32.78 27.06
C LYS A 276 65.84 31.89 25.83
N ILE A 277 66.96 31.20 25.68
CA ILE A 277 67.19 30.25 24.58
C ILE A 277 66.17 29.12 24.66
N ILE A 278 65.96 28.53 25.84
CA ILE A 278 64.97 27.46 26.04
C ILE A 278 63.55 27.94 25.71
N ALA A 279 63.18 29.16 26.12
CA ALA A 279 61.90 29.75 25.77
C ALA A 279 61.75 29.98 24.26
N ASN A 280 62.81 30.43 23.59
CA ASN A 280 62.81 30.65 22.14
C ASN A 280 62.69 29.33 21.37
N ASP A 281 63.34 28.27 21.85
CA ASP A 281 63.25 26.91 21.30
C ASP A 281 61.83 26.33 21.43
N LYS A 282 61.10 26.73 22.48
CA LYS A 282 59.66 26.42 22.62
C LYS A 282 58.82 27.21 21.62
N TYR A 283 59.05 28.51 21.49
CA TYR A 283 58.32 29.34 20.52
C TYR A 283 58.55 28.89 19.07
N GLU A 284 59.75 28.43 18.73
CA GLU A 284 60.04 27.88 17.41
C GLU A 284 59.20 26.62 17.11
N LYS A 285 59.06 25.73 18.11
CA LYS A 285 58.21 24.53 17.99
C LYS A 285 56.74 24.89 17.85
N ASP A 286 56.25 25.82 18.67
CA ASP A 286 54.85 26.28 18.61
C ASP A 286 54.57 26.94 17.24
N LEU A 287 55.50 27.76 16.72
CA LEU A 287 55.38 28.37 15.40
C LEU A 287 55.36 27.32 14.28
N SER A 288 56.17 26.27 14.39
CA SER A 288 56.16 25.15 13.44
C SER A 288 54.80 24.43 13.40
N VAL A 289 54.14 24.28 14.55
CA VAL A 289 52.77 23.71 14.62
C VAL A 289 51.77 24.65 13.96
N CYS A 290 51.84 25.96 14.23
CA CYS A 290 50.96 26.95 13.60
C CYS A 290 51.09 26.97 12.08
N ILE A 291 52.30 26.82 11.54
CA ILE A 291 52.53 26.75 10.09
C ILE A 291 51.86 25.50 9.50
N LYS A 292 51.98 24.34 10.15
CA LYS A 292 51.32 23.11 9.68
C LYS A 292 49.80 23.24 9.67
N LEU A 293 49.23 23.84 10.73
CA LEU A 293 47.79 24.09 10.79
C LEU A 293 47.35 25.06 9.68
N ALA A 294 48.14 26.08 9.36
CA ALA A 294 47.86 26.98 8.25
C ALA A 294 47.86 26.27 6.90
N ASP A 295 48.83 25.38 6.65
CA ASP A 295 48.87 24.55 5.43
C ASP A 295 47.65 23.61 5.33
N GLU A 296 47.25 22.99 6.44
CA GLU A 296 46.06 22.13 6.50
C GLU A 296 44.78 22.92 6.19
N TRP A 297 44.65 24.13 6.75
CA TRP A 297 43.52 25.03 6.48
C TRP A 297 43.46 25.51 5.04
N GLU A 298 44.60 25.80 4.42
CA GLU A 298 44.66 26.18 3.00
C GLU A 298 44.16 25.03 2.11
N ASN A 299 44.61 23.80 2.39
CA ASN A 299 44.15 22.61 1.67
C ASN A 299 42.65 22.36 1.83
N GLU A 300 42.12 22.53 3.04
CA GLU A 300 40.68 22.35 3.29
C GLU A 300 39.85 23.44 2.59
N THR A 301 40.36 24.68 2.54
CA THR A 301 39.72 25.77 1.81
C THR A 301 39.60 25.46 0.31
N ILE A 302 40.64 24.87 -0.29
CA ILE A 302 40.63 24.43 -1.69
C ILE A 302 39.58 23.33 -1.90
N ARG A 303 39.50 22.34 -0.99
CA ARG A 303 38.46 21.29 -1.06
C ARG A 303 37.05 21.84 -0.99
N VAL A 304 36.79 22.76 -0.06
CA VAL A 304 35.47 23.39 0.08
C VAL A 304 35.09 24.16 -1.18
N ALA A 305 36.05 24.86 -1.81
CA ALA A 305 35.82 25.56 -3.07
C ALA A 305 35.45 24.58 -4.22
N GLU A 306 36.10 23.42 -4.29
CA GLU A 306 35.80 22.39 -5.27
C GLU A 306 34.42 21.77 -5.05
N VAL A 307 34.07 21.45 -3.81
CA VAL A 307 32.73 20.96 -3.44
C VAL A 307 31.65 21.97 -3.81
N ASN A 308 31.84 23.26 -3.47
CA ASN A 308 30.88 24.31 -3.83
C ASN A 308 30.71 24.46 -5.34
N LYS A 309 31.78 24.28 -6.11
CA LYS A 309 31.71 24.28 -7.58
C LYS A 309 30.89 23.10 -8.10
N THR A 310 31.09 21.89 -7.54
CA THR A 310 30.29 20.71 -7.92
C THR A 310 28.83 20.86 -7.54
N LEU A 311 28.54 21.43 -6.36
CA LEU A 311 27.18 21.70 -5.90
C LEU A 311 26.47 22.71 -6.82
N GLY A 312 27.16 23.77 -7.22
CA GLY A 312 26.65 24.72 -8.21
C GLY A 312 26.29 24.05 -9.53
N GLY A 313 27.18 23.21 -10.07
CA GLY A 313 26.92 22.46 -11.31
C GLY A 313 25.71 21.51 -11.21
N LEU A 314 25.56 20.80 -10.08
CA LEU A 314 24.39 19.94 -9.84
C LEU A 314 23.10 20.76 -9.74
N THR A 315 23.17 21.94 -9.12
CA THR A 315 22.03 22.85 -8.97
C THR A 315 21.57 23.36 -10.34
N ASP A 316 22.51 23.78 -11.20
CA ASP A 316 22.20 24.22 -12.57
C ASP A 316 21.59 23.09 -13.41
N GLU A 317 22.09 21.86 -13.27
CA GLU A 317 21.53 20.69 -13.96
C GLU A 317 20.11 20.39 -13.48
N TYR A 318 19.87 20.46 -12.16
CA TYR A 318 18.54 20.31 -11.58
C TYR A 318 17.56 21.37 -12.11
N GLU A 319 17.97 22.65 -12.11
CA GLU A 319 17.16 23.74 -12.63
C GLU A 319 16.86 23.58 -14.13
N THR A 320 17.78 22.99 -14.89
CA THR A 320 17.58 22.71 -16.32
C THR A 320 16.62 21.54 -16.56
N ARG A 321 16.62 20.52 -15.70
CA ARG A 321 15.76 19.33 -15.83
C ARG A 321 14.34 19.53 -15.28
N LEU A 322 14.16 20.46 -14.35
CA LEU A 322 12.86 20.72 -13.73
C LEU A 322 11.74 21.11 -14.74
N PRO A 323 11.98 21.99 -15.74
CA PRO A 323 10.99 22.30 -16.78
C PRO A 323 10.63 21.09 -17.65
N GLU A 324 11.60 20.23 -17.98
CA GLU A 324 11.37 19.02 -18.77
C GLU A 324 10.42 18.07 -18.03
N LEU A 325 10.66 17.87 -16.73
CA LEU A 325 9.78 17.07 -15.87
C LEU A 325 8.36 17.64 -15.84
N GLN A 326 8.22 18.95 -15.62
CA GLN A 326 6.91 19.61 -15.62
C GLN A 326 6.19 19.52 -16.97
N GLU A 327 6.92 19.54 -18.09
CA GLU A 327 6.33 19.35 -19.41
C GLU A 327 5.84 17.91 -19.61
N VAL A 328 6.63 16.92 -19.18
CA VAL A 328 6.25 15.51 -19.21
C VAL A 328 5.00 15.29 -18.35
N GLU A 329 4.97 15.78 -17.11
CA GLU A 329 3.80 15.69 -16.22
C GLU A 329 2.53 16.27 -16.86
N LYS A 330 2.63 17.43 -17.51
CA LYS A 330 1.51 18.03 -18.24
C LYS A 330 1.03 17.14 -19.38
N LYS A 331 1.95 16.55 -20.16
CA LYS A 331 1.61 15.61 -21.24
C LYS A 331 0.95 14.34 -20.70
N THR A 332 1.46 13.80 -19.60
CA THR A 332 0.89 12.61 -18.94
C THR A 332 -0.52 12.88 -18.43
N ALA A 333 -0.75 14.01 -17.77
CA ALA A 333 -2.07 14.41 -17.29
C ALA A 333 -3.08 14.62 -18.45
N GLN A 334 -2.64 15.20 -19.57
CA GLN A 334 -3.47 15.33 -20.77
C GLN A 334 -3.81 13.96 -21.38
N ALA A 335 -2.85 13.03 -21.44
CA ALA A 335 -3.05 11.69 -21.96
C ALA A 335 -4.01 10.87 -21.08
N GLN A 336 -3.90 11.00 -19.75
CA GLN A 336 -4.81 10.36 -18.79
C GLN A 336 -6.26 10.83 -18.99
N ARG A 337 -6.49 12.16 -19.03
CA ARG A 337 -7.83 12.71 -19.30
C ARG A 337 -8.42 12.23 -20.62
N ARG A 338 -7.60 12.12 -21.67
CA ARG A 338 -8.03 11.61 -22.98
C ARG A 338 -8.41 10.13 -22.90
N THR A 339 -7.68 9.34 -22.11
CA THR A 339 -7.95 7.92 -21.90
C THR A 339 -9.26 7.72 -21.14
N GLU A 340 -9.50 8.48 -20.08
CA GLU A 340 -10.76 8.48 -19.32
C GLU A 340 -11.95 8.79 -20.22
N LEU A 341 -11.85 9.86 -21.04
CA LEU A 341 -12.91 10.23 -21.97
C LEU A 341 -13.22 9.10 -22.98
N LEU A 342 -12.18 8.46 -23.52
CA LEU A 342 -12.36 7.34 -24.45
C LEU A 342 -12.95 6.10 -23.77
N GLN A 343 -12.57 5.82 -22.51
CA GLN A 343 -13.16 4.75 -21.72
C GLN A 343 -14.65 5.00 -21.44
N GLU A 344 -15.04 6.22 -21.09
CA GLU A 344 -16.45 6.57 -20.94
C GLU A 344 -17.24 6.40 -22.24
N GLN A 345 -16.67 6.83 -23.37
CA GLN A 345 -17.31 6.65 -24.68
C GLN A 345 -17.48 5.16 -25.01
N LEU A 346 -16.45 4.35 -24.72
CA LEU A 346 -16.49 2.89 -24.90
C LEU A 346 -17.58 2.25 -24.02
N GLN A 347 -17.65 2.63 -22.73
CA GLN A 347 -18.68 2.13 -21.81
C GLN A 347 -20.09 2.51 -22.28
N ARG A 348 -20.29 3.75 -22.75
CA ARG A 348 -21.56 4.19 -23.33
C ARG A 348 -21.93 3.38 -24.57
N ALA A 349 -20.96 3.11 -25.45
CA ALA A 349 -21.17 2.28 -26.64
C ALA A 349 -21.54 0.84 -26.25
N HIS A 350 -20.82 0.23 -25.31
CA HIS A 350 -21.12 -1.11 -24.79
C HIS A 350 -22.52 -1.19 -24.16
N ALA A 351 -22.89 -0.22 -23.31
CA ALA A 351 -24.22 -0.14 -22.73
C ALA A 351 -25.31 0.00 -23.80
N GLY A 352 -25.06 0.80 -24.84
CA GLY A 352 -25.94 0.96 -25.99
C GLY A 352 -26.15 -0.35 -26.77
N ILE A 353 -25.07 -1.08 -27.04
CA ILE A 353 -25.11 -2.40 -27.70
C ILE A 353 -25.87 -3.41 -26.83
N HIS A 354 -25.58 -3.45 -25.53
CA HIS A 354 -26.24 -4.35 -24.58
C HIS A 354 -27.76 -4.10 -24.53
N ARG A 355 -28.18 -2.83 -24.40
CA ARG A 355 -29.61 -2.45 -24.43
C ARG A 355 -30.30 -2.86 -25.73
N LYS A 356 -29.65 -2.64 -26.89
CA LYS A 356 -30.21 -3.07 -28.19
C LYS A 356 -30.36 -4.60 -28.26
N ARG A 357 -29.35 -5.34 -27.81
CA ARG A 357 -29.38 -6.81 -27.78
C ARG A 357 -30.47 -7.35 -26.85
N GLN A 358 -30.63 -6.75 -25.68
CA GLN A 358 -31.68 -7.11 -24.73
C GLN A 358 -33.07 -6.80 -25.28
N GLY A 359 -33.27 -5.61 -25.86
CA GLY A 359 -34.53 -5.25 -26.52
C GLY A 359 -34.87 -6.18 -27.71
N ALA A 360 -33.87 -6.65 -28.47
CA ALA A 360 -34.09 -7.63 -29.53
C ALA A 360 -34.52 -9.01 -28.97
N LYS A 361 -33.88 -9.46 -27.88
CA LYS A 361 -34.28 -10.71 -27.19
C LYS A 361 -35.70 -10.64 -26.65
N GLU A 362 -36.09 -9.54 -26.03
CA GLU A 362 -37.46 -9.35 -25.50
C GLU A 362 -38.50 -9.35 -26.63
N ARG A 363 -38.21 -8.68 -27.75
CA ARG A 363 -39.10 -8.70 -28.93
C ARG A 363 -39.24 -10.11 -29.50
N TYR A 364 -38.13 -10.85 -29.58
CA TYR A 364 -38.15 -12.24 -30.01
C TYR A 364 -38.98 -13.11 -29.08
N ALA A 365 -38.76 -13.02 -27.76
CA ALA A 365 -39.53 -13.77 -26.76
C ALA A 365 -41.04 -13.50 -26.87
N LYS A 366 -41.45 -12.22 -26.96
CA LYS A 366 -42.85 -11.85 -27.18
C LYS A 366 -43.42 -12.37 -28.50
N ALA A 367 -42.60 -12.46 -29.54
CA ALA A 367 -43.04 -13.02 -30.82
C ALA A 367 -43.25 -14.54 -30.73
N VAL A 368 -42.39 -15.26 -30.00
CA VAL A 368 -42.55 -16.69 -29.72
C VAL A 368 -43.81 -16.93 -28.90
N GLU A 369 -44.01 -16.19 -27.80
CA GLU A 369 -45.21 -16.31 -26.95
C GLU A 369 -46.51 -16.06 -27.74
N ARG A 370 -46.53 -15.07 -28.64
CA ARG A 370 -47.67 -14.83 -29.54
C ARG A 370 -47.91 -15.97 -30.52
N HIS A 371 -46.85 -16.62 -30.98
CA HIS A 371 -46.96 -17.76 -31.88
C HIS A 371 -47.47 -19.00 -31.13
N GLU A 372 -46.98 -19.25 -29.91
CA GLU A 372 -47.47 -20.33 -29.04
C GLU A 372 -48.95 -20.16 -28.73
N THR A 373 -49.39 -18.96 -28.31
CA THR A 373 -50.82 -18.70 -28.04
C THR A 373 -51.69 -18.84 -29.29
N ALA A 374 -51.18 -18.49 -30.48
CA ALA A 374 -51.89 -18.73 -31.74
C ALA A 374 -52.02 -20.23 -32.07
N LEU A 375 -50.97 -21.03 -31.84
CA LEU A 375 -51.02 -22.49 -32.00
C LEU A 375 -52.01 -23.14 -31.02
N GLU A 376 -52.02 -22.71 -29.76
CA GLU A 376 -52.98 -23.19 -28.76
C GLU A 376 -54.41 -22.87 -29.18
N ALA A 377 -54.69 -21.64 -29.61
CA ALA A 377 -55.99 -21.24 -30.12
C ALA A 377 -56.42 -22.05 -31.36
N GLN A 378 -55.49 -22.37 -32.26
CA GLN A 378 -55.77 -23.23 -33.41
C GLN A 378 -56.11 -24.66 -32.97
N ALA A 379 -55.35 -25.24 -32.03
CA ALA A 379 -55.61 -26.57 -31.51
C ALA A 379 -56.95 -26.65 -30.76
N GLU A 380 -57.33 -25.61 -30.00
CA GLU A 380 -58.65 -25.51 -29.38
C GLU A 380 -59.76 -25.41 -30.42
N HIS A 381 -59.57 -24.62 -31.48
CA HIS A 381 -60.51 -24.51 -32.58
C HIS A 381 -60.68 -25.85 -33.32
N GLU A 382 -59.59 -26.58 -33.59
CA GLU A 382 -59.63 -27.91 -34.19
C GLU A 382 -60.38 -28.93 -33.30
N LYS A 383 -60.11 -28.95 -31.99
CA LYS A 383 -60.87 -29.77 -31.03
C LYS A 383 -62.36 -29.42 -31.02
N GLY A 384 -62.70 -28.13 -31.06
CA GLY A 384 -64.08 -27.66 -31.12
C GLY A 384 -64.79 -28.10 -32.41
N MET A 385 -64.08 -28.04 -33.55
CA MET A 385 -64.57 -28.52 -34.84
C MET A 385 -64.79 -30.04 -34.84
N GLU A 386 -63.87 -30.81 -34.26
CA GLU A 386 -64.00 -32.27 -34.13
C GLU A 386 -65.19 -32.64 -33.23
N GLN A 387 -65.38 -31.95 -32.12
CA GLN A 387 -66.57 -32.12 -31.26
C GLN A 387 -67.87 -31.82 -32.01
N GLN A 388 -67.91 -30.75 -32.81
CA GLN A 388 -69.08 -30.43 -33.64
C GLN A 388 -69.34 -31.48 -34.71
N LEU A 389 -68.28 -32.02 -35.34
CA LEU A 389 -68.41 -33.08 -36.34
C LEU A 389 -68.96 -34.36 -35.71
N ASN A 390 -68.45 -34.74 -34.54
CA ASN A 390 -68.94 -35.90 -33.78
C ASN A 390 -70.39 -35.72 -33.35
N LEU A 391 -70.79 -34.52 -32.91
CA LEU A 391 -72.18 -34.22 -32.58
C LEU A 391 -73.09 -34.31 -33.81
N LYS A 392 -72.66 -33.76 -34.95
CA LYS A 392 -73.40 -33.87 -36.23
C LYS A 392 -73.54 -35.34 -36.66
N ALA A 393 -72.49 -36.14 -36.56
CA ALA A 393 -72.54 -37.57 -36.87
C ALA A 393 -73.52 -38.32 -35.94
N HIS A 394 -73.51 -38.01 -34.65
CA HIS A 394 -74.45 -38.60 -33.69
C HIS A 394 -75.90 -38.21 -34.00
N LEU A 395 -76.17 -36.94 -34.29
CA LEU A 395 -77.50 -36.47 -34.70
C LEU A 395 -77.96 -37.09 -36.02
N ALA A 396 -77.06 -37.24 -37.00
CA ALA A 396 -77.37 -37.92 -38.25
C ALA A 396 -77.80 -39.37 -38.02
N SER A 397 -77.08 -40.11 -37.16
CA SER A 397 -77.46 -41.48 -36.77
C SER A 397 -78.81 -41.53 -36.04
N GLN A 398 -79.11 -40.56 -35.17
CA GLN A 398 -80.42 -40.47 -34.52
C GLN A 398 -81.55 -40.22 -35.54
N ILE A 399 -81.32 -39.33 -36.51
CA ILE A 399 -82.27 -39.07 -37.60
C ILE A 399 -82.47 -40.32 -38.43
N GLU A 400 -81.40 -41.03 -38.79
CA GLU A 400 -81.46 -42.26 -39.58
C GLU A 400 -82.27 -43.35 -38.86
N ASN A 401 -82.01 -43.56 -37.57
CA ASN A 401 -82.81 -44.48 -36.74
C ASN A 401 -84.29 -44.07 -36.67
N ALA A 402 -84.57 -42.77 -36.51
CA ALA A 402 -85.95 -42.27 -36.48
C ALA A 402 -86.66 -42.43 -37.84
N VAL A 403 -85.93 -42.24 -38.95
CA VAL A 403 -86.43 -42.49 -40.31
C VAL A 403 -86.70 -43.98 -40.52
N GLU A 404 -85.81 -44.87 -40.07
CA GLU A 404 -86.03 -46.32 -40.14
C GLU A 404 -87.27 -46.74 -39.32
N ASP A 405 -87.41 -46.23 -38.10
CA ASP A 405 -88.58 -46.48 -37.25
C ASP A 405 -89.88 -45.97 -37.89
N TYR A 406 -89.85 -44.76 -38.46
CA TYR A 406 -90.98 -44.20 -39.20
C TYR A 406 -91.32 -45.06 -40.42
N THR A 407 -90.31 -45.48 -41.19
CA THR A 407 -90.49 -46.34 -42.37
C THR A 407 -91.07 -47.70 -41.98
N ARG A 408 -90.63 -48.28 -40.86
CA ARG A 408 -91.20 -49.50 -40.29
C ARG A 408 -92.65 -49.30 -39.85
N GLY A 409 -92.96 -48.16 -39.25
CA GLY A 409 -94.32 -47.73 -38.89
C GLY A 409 -95.23 -47.63 -40.11
N VAL A 410 -94.78 -46.96 -41.17
CA VAL A 410 -95.51 -46.84 -42.45
C VAL A 410 -95.73 -48.21 -43.07
N LYS A 411 -94.73 -49.10 -43.13
CA LYS A 411 -94.91 -50.48 -43.64
C LYS A 411 -95.96 -51.25 -42.85
N LYS A 412 -95.98 -51.13 -41.52
CA LYS A 412 -97.03 -51.74 -40.69
C LYS A 412 -98.41 -51.14 -40.97
N GLY A 413 -98.50 -49.81 -41.09
CA GLY A 413 -99.74 -49.11 -41.45
C GLY A 413 -100.26 -49.52 -42.83
N GLN A 414 -99.37 -49.64 -43.81
CA GLN A 414 -99.66 -50.10 -45.17
C GLN A 414 -100.20 -51.55 -45.16
N ALA A 415 -99.58 -52.45 -44.38
CA ALA A 415 -100.05 -53.82 -44.24
C ALA A 415 -101.46 -53.89 -43.62
N VAL A 416 -101.75 -53.05 -42.62
CA VAL A 416 -103.09 -52.93 -42.02
C VAL A 416 -104.09 -52.39 -43.05
N TYR A 417 -103.72 -51.37 -43.82
CA TYR A 417 -104.55 -50.81 -44.88
C TYR A 417 -104.86 -51.84 -45.97
N ASP A 418 -103.85 -52.61 -46.42
CA ASP A 418 -104.04 -53.66 -47.42
C ASP A 418 -104.96 -54.78 -46.90
N THR A 419 -104.85 -55.13 -45.61
CA THR A 419 -105.77 -56.08 -44.95
C THR A 419 -107.21 -55.56 -44.98
N ILE A 420 -107.44 -54.32 -44.53
CA ILE A 420 -108.78 -53.69 -44.55
C ILE A 420 -109.30 -53.57 -45.98
N ARG A 421 -108.46 -53.17 -46.94
CA ARG A 421 -108.83 -53.10 -48.36
C ARG A 421 -109.30 -54.45 -48.89
N THR A 422 -108.61 -55.52 -48.48
CA THR A 422 -108.95 -56.90 -48.87
C THR A 422 -110.27 -57.34 -48.22
N GLU A 423 -110.51 -56.98 -46.96
CA GLU A 423 -111.78 -57.21 -46.27
C GLU A 423 -112.95 -56.44 -46.90
N VAL A 424 -112.74 -55.17 -47.30
CA VAL A 424 -113.74 -54.36 -48.01
C VAL A 424 -114.02 -54.90 -49.41
N LEU A 425 -113.00 -55.35 -50.14
CA LEU A 425 -113.17 -56.06 -51.41
C LEU A 425 -113.96 -57.35 -51.21
N HIS A 426 -113.67 -58.11 -50.16
CA HIS A 426 -114.38 -59.34 -49.87
C HIS A 426 -115.84 -59.07 -49.46
N PHE A 427 -116.09 -57.99 -48.71
CA PHE A 427 -117.43 -57.52 -48.37
C PHE A 427 -118.21 -57.07 -49.59
N THR A 428 -117.61 -56.28 -50.49
CA THR A 428 -118.24 -55.82 -51.74
C THR A 428 -118.50 -56.98 -52.70
N MET A 429 -117.61 -57.95 -52.82
CA MET A 429 -117.86 -59.18 -53.59
C MET A 429 -119.00 -60.01 -53.00
N LYS A 430 -119.08 -60.16 -51.66
CA LYS A 430 -120.23 -60.79 -51.01
C LYS A 430 -121.53 -60.01 -51.23
N HIS A 431 -121.46 -58.69 -51.18
CA HIS A 431 -122.63 -57.84 -51.39
C HIS A 431 -123.10 -57.88 -52.84
N GLN A 432 -122.18 -57.90 -53.80
CA GLN A 432 -122.47 -58.07 -55.23
C GLN A 432 -123.03 -59.47 -55.52
N ALA A 433 -122.49 -60.52 -54.89
CA ALA A 433 -123.06 -61.86 -54.98
C ALA A 433 -124.49 -61.93 -54.39
N ALA A 434 -124.76 -61.19 -53.31
CA ALA A 434 -126.10 -61.07 -52.75
C ALA A 434 -127.06 -60.29 -53.67
N ILE A 435 -126.59 -59.22 -54.33
CA ILE A 435 -127.37 -58.47 -55.33
C ILE A 435 -127.68 -59.36 -56.54
N ASN A 436 -126.68 -60.08 -57.08
CA ASN A 436 -126.88 -61.00 -58.19
C ASN A 436 -127.84 -62.15 -57.83
N ALA A 437 -127.85 -62.61 -56.58
CA ALA A 437 -128.80 -63.60 -56.08
C ALA A 437 -130.23 -63.05 -55.91
N ILE A 438 -130.38 -61.74 -55.68
CA ILE A 438 -131.68 -61.05 -55.68
C ILE A 438 -132.17 -60.87 -57.12
N GLU A 439 -131.30 -60.47 -58.06
CA GLU A 439 -131.63 -60.35 -59.49
C GLU A 439 -132.04 -61.71 -60.09
N ALA A 440 -131.37 -62.80 -59.72
CA ALA A 440 -131.72 -64.16 -60.16
C ALA A 440 -133.08 -64.66 -59.62
N LYS A 441 -133.65 -64.04 -58.58
CA LYS A 441 -134.98 -64.36 -58.04
C LYS A 441 -136.12 -63.51 -58.63
N LEU A 442 -135.80 -62.48 -59.41
CA LEU A 442 -136.77 -61.49 -59.93
C LEU A 442 -137.13 -61.68 -61.42
N GLN A 443 -136.60 -62.71 -62.09
CA GLN A 443 -136.98 -63.03 -63.48
C GLN A 443 -137.94 -64.22 -63.53
N LEU A 444 -139.25 -63.89 -63.57
CA LEU A 444 -140.31 -64.73 -64.10
C LEU A 444 -140.47 -64.47 -65.62
N PRO A 445 -140.93 -65.47 -66.42
CA PRO A 445 -140.88 -65.50 -67.88
C PRO A 445 -142.14 -64.87 -68.54
N PRO A 446 -142.22 -64.76 -69.89
CA PRO A 446 -143.19 -63.94 -70.62
C PRO A 446 -144.50 -64.67 -71.02
N GLU A 447 -145.63 -63.97 -71.03
CA GLU A 447 -146.53 -63.69 -72.17
C GLU A 447 -147.87 -63.08 -71.67
N ASP A 448 -148.40 -62.13 -72.48
CA ASP A 448 -149.64 -61.32 -72.38
C ASP A 448 -149.78 -60.20 -71.32
#